data_AF-A0A2K3JNT2-F1
#
_entry.id   AF-A0A2K3JNT2-F1
#
_cell.length_a   1.000
_cell.length_b   1.000
_cell.length_c   1.000
_cell.angle_alpha   90.00
_cell.angle_beta   90.00
_cell.angle_gamma   90.00
#
_symmetry.space_group_name_H-M   'P 1'
#
loop_
_entity.id
_entity.type
_entity.pdbx_description
1 polymer ?
#
loop_
_entity_poly.entity_id
_entity_poly.type
_entity_poly.pdbx_seq_one_letter_code
_entity_poly.pdbx_strand_id
1 'polypeptide(L)'
;GTVAKARFSNQDVIAGVILGTGTNAAYIEHVNAIPKWQGLPPKSGEMVINMEWGNFYCSYLPLTEYDHALDVASLNPGEQIFEKIISGMYLGDIVRRVLLKMAEEAEFFGDTVPPKLRIPFILRTPDMSAMHHDTSSDLNVVEKKLRDILEI
;
A
#
# COMPACT_ATOMS: atom_id res chain seq x y z
N GLY A 1 15.70 -1.91 14.34
CA GLY A 1 14.36 -1.58 13.79
C GLY A 1 14.09 -0.08 13.90
N THR A 2 13.16 0.43 13.11
CA THR A 2 12.81 1.87 13.01
C THR A 2 12.55 2.52 14.37
N VAL A 3 11.76 1.85 15.23
CA VAL A 3 11.44 2.31 16.60
C VAL A 3 12.69 2.46 17.46
N ALA A 4 13.53 1.42 17.53
CA ALA A 4 14.73 1.43 18.37
C ALA A 4 15.71 2.55 17.97
N LYS A 5 15.88 2.79 16.66
CA LYS A 5 16.74 3.88 16.16
C LYS A 5 16.16 5.25 16.52
N ALA A 6 14.86 5.45 16.34
CA ALA A 6 14.21 6.72 16.66
C ALA A 6 14.21 6.99 18.17
N ARG A 7 13.99 5.96 18.99
CA ARG A 7 13.98 6.08 20.46
C ARG A 7 15.35 6.35 21.06
N PHE A 8 16.42 5.90 20.42
CA PHE A 8 17.78 6.27 20.82
C PHE A 8 17.98 7.79 20.81
N SER A 9 17.39 8.49 19.83
CA SER A 9 17.50 9.96 19.70
C SER A 9 16.39 10.72 20.42
N ASN A 10 15.20 10.13 20.58
CA ASN A 10 14.05 10.75 21.22
C ASN A 10 13.26 9.72 22.05
N GLN A 11 13.32 9.85 23.39
CA GLN A 11 12.65 8.92 24.31
C GLN A 11 11.11 8.96 24.22
N ASP A 12 10.51 10.00 23.62
CA ASP A 12 9.06 10.11 23.45
C ASP A 12 8.52 9.28 22.28
N VAL A 13 9.38 8.63 21.50
CA VAL A 13 8.95 7.76 20.40
C VAL A 13 8.28 6.49 20.96
N ILE A 14 7.01 6.31 20.63
CA ILE A 14 6.20 5.14 21.03
C ILE A 14 5.96 4.14 19.90
N ALA A 15 6.08 4.58 18.65
CA ALA A 15 5.78 3.76 17.47
C ALA A 15 6.64 4.16 16.26
N GLY A 16 6.78 3.23 15.34
CA GLY A 16 7.51 3.40 14.09
C GLY A 16 6.79 2.64 13.00
N VAL A 17 6.51 3.34 11.91
CA VAL A 17 5.70 2.84 10.80
C VAL A 17 6.54 2.83 9.53
N ILE A 18 6.37 1.79 8.74
CA ILE A 18 6.91 1.67 7.39
C ILE A 18 5.74 1.81 6.42
N LEU A 19 5.85 2.80 5.52
CA LEU A 19 4.98 3.01 4.38
C LEU A 19 5.86 3.10 3.14
N GLY A 20 5.99 1.99 2.43
CA GLY A 20 6.85 1.88 1.24
C GLY A 20 6.27 0.84 0.29
N THR A 21 7.12 0.02 -0.32
CA THR A 21 6.66 -1.13 -1.12
C THR A 21 5.72 -2.04 -0.32
N GLY A 22 6.09 -2.35 0.92
CA GLY A 22 5.20 -2.96 1.91
C GLY A 22 4.81 -1.99 3.02
N THR A 23 4.06 -2.49 4.00
CA THR A 23 3.73 -1.73 5.21
C THR A 23 3.86 -2.58 6.46
N ASN A 24 4.38 -1.98 7.53
CA ASN A 24 4.39 -2.58 8.84
C ASN A 24 4.43 -1.49 9.93
N ALA A 25 4.07 -1.84 11.16
CA ALA A 25 4.28 -1.02 12.34
C ALA A 25 4.91 -1.83 13.47
N ALA A 26 5.73 -1.14 14.25
CA ALA A 26 6.16 -1.61 15.55
C ALA A 26 5.91 -0.51 16.58
N TYR A 27 5.59 -0.90 17.80
CA TYR A 27 5.37 0.03 18.91
C TYR A 27 5.90 -0.54 20.23
N ILE A 28 5.90 0.29 21.26
CA ILE A 28 6.34 -0.07 22.60
C ILE A 28 5.11 -0.31 23.46
N GLU A 29 5.00 -1.52 23.98
CA GLU A 29 3.92 -1.96 24.86
C GLU A 29 4.45 -2.24 26.27
N HIS A 30 3.62 -2.04 27.28
CA HIS A 30 3.91 -2.51 28.62
C HIS A 30 3.81 -4.03 28.66
N VAL A 31 4.87 -4.70 29.14
CA VAL A 31 4.92 -6.17 29.18
C VAL A 31 3.75 -6.79 29.96
N ASN A 32 3.24 -6.10 30.98
CA ASN A 32 2.11 -6.53 31.79
C ASN A 32 0.77 -6.51 31.02
N ALA A 33 0.70 -5.80 29.89
CA ALA A 33 -0.46 -5.73 29.01
C ALA A 33 -0.39 -6.77 27.87
N ILE A 34 0.55 -7.72 27.91
CA ILE A 34 0.71 -8.78 26.90
C ILE A 34 0.39 -10.16 27.54
N PRO A 35 -0.88 -10.59 27.61
CA PRO A 35 -1.26 -11.84 28.28
C PRO A 35 -0.58 -13.10 27.73
N LYS A 36 -0.22 -13.10 26.44
CA LYS A 36 0.46 -14.22 25.78
C LYS A 36 1.95 -14.33 26.16
N TRP A 37 2.54 -13.31 26.77
CA TRP A 37 3.95 -13.32 27.16
C TRP A 37 4.13 -14.00 28.52
N GLN A 38 4.92 -15.08 28.54
CA GLN A 38 5.21 -15.87 29.75
C GLN A 38 6.69 -15.82 30.15
N GLY A 39 7.50 -15.04 29.44
CA GLY A 39 8.93 -14.90 29.70
C GLY A 39 9.23 -13.89 30.81
N LEU A 40 10.49 -13.83 31.22
CA LEU A 40 10.94 -12.79 32.14
C LEU A 40 10.76 -11.40 31.51
N PRO A 41 10.11 -10.45 32.21
CA PRO A 41 9.94 -9.11 31.69
C PRO A 41 11.29 -8.39 31.56
N PRO A 42 11.46 -7.53 30.55
CA PRO A 42 12.63 -6.68 30.45
C PRO A 42 12.68 -5.71 31.64
N LYS A 43 13.89 -5.29 32.04
CA LYS A 43 14.08 -4.40 33.21
C LYS A 43 13.32 -3.08 33.12
N SER A 44 13.10 -2.57 31.91
CA SER A 44 12.32 -1.35 31.65
C SER A 44 10.81 -1.54 31.84
N GLY A 45 10.31 -2.78 31.85
CA GLY A 45 8.88 -3.08 31.75
C GLY A 45 8.29 -2.83 30.35
N GLU A 46 9.12 -2.45 29.38
CA GLU A 46 8.73 -2.10 28.02
C GLU A 46 9.15 -3.19 27.02
N MET A 47 8.23 -3.62 26.17
CA MET A 47 8.44 -4.62 25.13
C MET A 47 8.16 -4.01 23.76
N VAL A 48 9.06 -4.21 22.79
CA VAL A 48 8.78 -3.84 21.40
C VAL A 48 7.88 -4.90 20.77
N ILE A 49 6.73 -4.48 20.28
CA ILE A 49 5.81 -5.30 19.50
C ILE A 49 6.03 -5.03 18.03
N ASN A 50 6.45 -6.05 17.29
CA ASN A 50 6.34 -6.06 15.83
C ASN A 50 4.93 -6.54 15.47
N MET A 51 4.13 -5.70 14.83
CA MET A 51 2.72 -5.99 14.61
C MET A 51 2.49 -6.92 13.41
N GLU A 52 3.37 -6.86 12.40
CA GLU A 52 3.14 -7.48 11.08
C GLU A 52 1.74 -7.14 10.56
N TRP A 53 1.36 -5.87 10.66
CA TRP A 53 -0.03 -5.41 10.51
C TRP A 53 -0.58 -5.51 9.08
N GLY A 54 0.24 -5.92 8.11
CA GLY A 54 -0.16 -6.03 6.71
C GLY A 54 -1.31 -7.02 6.57
N ASN A 55 -1.35 -8.05 7.43
CA ASN A 55 -2.41 -9.04 7.49
C ASN A 55 -3.65 -8.61 8.28
N PHE A 56 -3.72 -7.35 8.72
CA PHE A 56 -4.91 -6.85 9.40
C PHE A 56 -6.12 -6.93 8.44
N TYR A 57 -7.26 -7.37 8.98
CA TYR A 57 -8.53 -7.40 8.28
C TYR A 57 -9.67 -7.07 9.23
N CYS A 58 -10.63 -6.31 8.73
CA CYS A 58 -11.88 -6.01 9.43
C CYS A 58 -12.98 -5.74 8.40
N SER A 59 -14.23 -6.07 8.70
CA SER A 59 -15.37 -5.85 7.81
C SER A 59 -15.67 -4.37 7.54
N TYR A 60 -15.03 -3.45 8.27
CA TYR A 60 -15.14 -2.00 8.07
C TYR A 60 -14.09 -1.43 7.11
N LEU A 61 -13.17 -2.25 6.59
CA LEU A 61 -12.26 -1.79 5.54
C LEU A 61 -13.08 -1.45 4.28
N PRO A 62 -12.91 -0.26 3.68
CA PRO A 62 -13.71 0.18 2.54
C PRO A 62 -13.19 -0.45 1.24
N LEU A 63 -13.30 -1.78 1.13
CA LEU A 63 -12.84 -2.54 -0.02
C LEU A 63 -13.77 -2.32 -1.23
N THR A 64 -13.17 -2.12 -2.39
CA THR A 64 -13.85 -2.01 -3.68
C THR A 64 -13.74 -3.30 -4.48
N GLU A 65 -14.46 -3.41 -5.59
CA GLU A 65 -14.30 -4.51 -6.54
C GLU A 65 -12.87 -4.64 -7.08
N TYR A 66 -12.13 -3.52 -7.17
CA TYR A 66 -10.74 -3.51 -7.65
C TYR A 66 -9.79 -4.14 -6.63
N ASP A 67 -10.02 -3.89 -5.35
CA ASP A 67 -9.25 -4.49 -4.25
C ASP A 67 -9.49 -6.00 -4.18
N HIS A 68 -10.76 -6.43 -4.31
CA HIS A 68 -11.11 -7.85 -4.38
C HIS A 68 -10.49 -8.54 -5.60
N ALA A 69 -10.56 -7.92 -6.78
CA ALA A 69 -9.96 -8.47 -7.99
C ALA A 69 -8.42 -8.51 -7.90
N LEU A 70 -7.81 -7.57 -7.17
CA LEU A 70 -6.38 -7.56 -6.88
C LEU A 70 -5.99 -8.69 -5.94
N ASP A 71 -6.73 -8.87 -4.85
CA ASP A 71 -6.51 -9.92 -3.87
C ASP A 71 -6.62 -11.32 -4.50
N VAL A 72 -7.69 -11.58 -5.25
CA VAL A 72 -7.92 -12.86 -5.94
C VAL A 72 -6.81 -13.19 -6.94
N ALA A 73 -6.25 -12.19 -7.61
CA ALA A 73 -5.17 -12.36 -8.58
C ALA A 73 -3.77 -12.39 -7.95
N SER A 74 -3.65 -12.15 -6.65
CA SER A 74 -2.37 -12.12 -5.94
C SER A 74 -1.83 -13.52 -5.66
N LEU A 75 -0.55 -13.61 -5.25
CA LEU A 75 0.07 -14.88 -4.85
C LEU A 75 -0.50 -15.43 -3.54
N ASN A 76 -1.16 -14.59 -2.75
CA ASN A 76 -1.68 -14.92 -1.42
C ASN A 76 -3.11 -14.36 -1.23
N PRO A 77 -4.12 -14.90 -1.95
CA PRO A 77 -5.50 -14.45 -1.80
C PRO A 77 -6.01 -14.60 -0.37
N GLY A 78 -6.72 -13.59 0.14
CA GLY A 78 -7.23 -13.54 1.50
C GLY A 78 -6.20 -13.12 2.57
N GLU A 79 -4.93 -12.96 2.21
CA GLU A 79 -3.87 -12.50 3.10
C GLU A 79 -3.39 -11.09 2.76
N GLN A 80 -2.72 -10.44 3.70
CA GLN A 80 -2.12 -9.11 3.54
C GLN A 80 -3.12 -8.04 3.04
N ILE A 81 -4.40 -8.16 3.42
CA ILE A 81 -5.47 -7.29 2.91
C ILE A 81 -5.19 -5.82 3.21
N PHE A 82 -4.75 -5.49 4.43
CA PHE A 82 -4.40 -4.12 4.78
C PHE A 82 -3.20 -3.61 3.98
N GLU A 83 -2.17 -4.44 3.78
CA GLU A 83 -1.04 -4.08 2.92
C GLU A 83 -1.47 -3.83 1.47
N LYS A 84 -2.33 -4.68 0.92
CA LYS A 84 -2.84 -4.60 -0.45
C LYS A 84 -3.55 -3.29 -0.77
N ILE A 85 -4.16 -2.64 0.22
CA ILE A 85 -4.92 -1.40 0.00
C ILE A 85 -4.14 -0.12 0.36
N ILE A 86 -3.02 -0.20 1.09
CA ILE A 86 -2.26 1.01 1.49
C ILE A 86 -0.82 1.06 1.00
N SER A 87 -0.22 -0.07 0.60
CA SER A 87 1.21 -0.11 0.32
C SER A 87 1.52 0.30 -1.12
N GLY A 88 2.71 0.86 -1.31
CA GLY A 88 3.20 1.32 -2.59
C GLY A 88 3.40 0.20 -3.63
N MET A 89 3.37 -1.07 -3.25
CA MET A 89 3.32 -2.16 -4.23
C MET A 89 2.02 -2.15 -5.04
N TYR A 90 0.89 -1.81 -4.41
CA TYR A 90 -0.43 -2.09 -4.95
C TYR A 90 -1.21 -0.85 -5.40
N LEU A 91 -0.93 0.34 -4.85
CA LEU A 91 -1.67 1.57 -5.20
C LEU A 91 -1.72 1.83 -6.71
N GLY A 92 -0.59 1.62 -7.40
CA GLY A 92 -0.54 1.75 -8.87
C GLY A 92 -1.38 0.69 -9.60
N ASP A 93 -1.40 -0.56 -9.12
CA ASP A 93 -2.20 -1.62 -9.76
C ASP A 93 -3.71 -1.44 -9.51
N ILE A 94 -4.10 -0.86 -8.37
CA ILE A 94 -5.48 -0.44 -8.13
C ILE A 94 -5.91 0.60 -9.17
N VAL A 95 -5.11 1.66 -9.37
CA VAL A 95 -5.40 2.67 -10.40
C VAL A 95 -5.44 2.05 -11.80
N ARG A 96 -4.52 1.13 -12.13
CA ARG A 96 -4.52 0.41 -13.40
C ARG A 96 -5.82 -0.37 -13.61
N ARG A 97 -6.35 -1.03 -12.58
CA ARG A 97 -7.62 -1.80 -12.65
C ARG A 97 -8.81 -0.90 -12.91
N VAL A 98 -8.86 0.27 -12.26
CA VAL A 98 -9.88 1.29 -12.53
C VAL A 98 -9.82 1.75 -13.98
N LEU A 99 -8.62 2.13 -14.46
CA LEU A 99 -8.41 2.57 -15.84
C LEU A 99 -8.74 1.48 -16.86
N LEU A 100 -8.42 0.21 -16.56
CA LEU A 100 -8.74 -0.92 -17.43
C LEU A 100 -10.26 -1.08 -17.58
N LYS A 101 -11.00 -1.00 -16.47
CA LYS A 101 -12.47 -1.08 -16.50
C LYS A 101 -13.07 0.07 -17.32
N MET A 102 -12.59 1.30 -17.11
CA MET A 102 -13.04 2.47 -17.89
C MET A 102 -12.72 2.33 -19.39
N ALA A 103 -11.57 1.76 -19.74
CA ALA A 103 -11.20 1.52 -21.12
C ALA A 103 -12.10 0.47 -21.79
N GLU A 104 -12.47 -0.58 -21.06
CA GLU A 104 -13.32 -1.69 -21.56
C GLU A 104 -14.80 -1.32 -21.64
N GLU A 105 -15.29 -0.48 -20.72
CA GLU A 105 -16.72 -0.17 -20.60
C GLU A 105 -17.13 1.18 -21.19
N ALA A 106 -16.18 2.10 -21.37
CA ALA A 106 -16.48 3.49 -21.75
C ALA A 106 -15.53 4.07 -22.80
N GLU A 107 -14.78 3.22 -23.53
CA GLU A 107 -13.87 3.64 -24.60
C GLU A 107 -12.91 4.77 -24.15
N PHE A 108 -12.46 4.72 -22.89
CA PHE A 108 -11.72 5.82 -22.26
C PHE A 108 -10.40 6.17 -22.98
N PHE A 109 -9.82 5.19 -23.68
CA PHE A 109 -8.64 5.36 -24.54
C PHE A 109 -8.96 5.19 -26.04
N GLY A 110 -10.23 5.38 -26.43
CA GLY A 110 -10.76 5.13 -27.77
C GLY A 110 -11.23 3.69 -27.99
N ASP A 111 -11.44 3.32 -29.25
CA ASP A 111 -12.05 2.04 -29.67
C ASP A 111 -11.25 0.79 -29.25
N THR A 112 -9.96 0.95 -28.92
CA THR A 112 -9.08 -0.16 -28.56
C THR A 112 -8.43 0.07 -27.21
N VAL A 113 -8.63 -0.87 -26.29
CA VAL A 113 -8.00 -0.81 -24.97
C VAL A 113 -6.49 -1.05 -25.11
N PRO A 114 -5.63 -0.15 -24.58
CA PRO A 114 -4.17 -0.25 -24.70
C PRO A 114 -3.67 -1.61 -24.19
N PRO A 115 -2.94 -2.41 -25.00
CA PRO A 115 -2.51 -3.75 -24.57
C PRO A 115 -1.69 -3.74 -23.29
N LYS A 116 -0.85 -2.71 -23.09
CA LYS A 116 -0.04 -2.55 -21.88
C LYS A 116 -0.87 -2.36 -20.62
N LEU A 117 -2.08 -1.78 -20.71
CA LEU A 117 -2.95 -1.58 -19.55
C LEU A 117 -3.42 -2.89 -18.90
N ARG A 118 -3.36 -4.00 -19.65
CA ARG A 118 -3.68 -5.35 -19.15
C ARG A 118 -2.55 -6.02 -18.36
N ILE A 119 -1.34 -5.46 -18.42
CA ILE A 119 -0.17 -6.03 -17.73
C ILE A 119 -0.26 -5.65 -16.25
N PRO A 120 -0.39 -6.61 -15.31
CA PRO A 120 -0.40 -6.31 -13.89
C PRO A 120 0.85 -5.54 -13.46
N PHE A 121 0.69 -4.58 -12.55
CA PHE A 121 1.77 -3.76 -12.00
C PHE A 121 2.56 -2.90 -13.01
N ILE A 122 2.06 -2.72 -14.24
CA ILE A 122 2.68 -1.82 -15.23
C ILE A 122 2.69 -0.35 -14.75
N LEU A 123 1.63 0.05 -14.05
CA LEU A 123 1.51 1.36 -13.42
C LEU A 123 1.95 1.22 -11.96
N ARG A 124 3.00 1.93 -11.58
CA ARG A 124 3.60 1.85 -10.23
C ARG A 124 3.29 3.11 -9.43
N THR A 125 3.46 3.02 -8.11
CA THR A 125 3.23 4.15 -7.20
C THR A 125 4.04 5.41 -7.53
N PRO A 126 5.30 5.36 -7.99
CA PRO A 126 6.00 6.57 -8.45
C PRO A 126 5.33 7.24 -9.65
N ASP A 127 4.72 6.46 -10.55
CA ASP A 127 4.01 6.99 -11.71
C ASP A 127 2.69 7.63 -11.28
N MET A 128 1.92 6.95 -10.42
CA MET A 128 0.73 7.51 -9.77
C MET A 128 1.05 8.81 -9.01
N SER A 129 2.15 8.81 -8.24
CA SER A 129 2.59 9.99 -7.48
C SER A 129 2.94 11.15 -8.41
N ALA A 130 3.67 10.91 -9.50
CA ALA A 130 3.98 11.95 -10.47
C ALA A 130 2.72 12.56 -11.10
N MET A 131 1.74 11.73 -11.45
CA MET A 131 0.45 12.19 -11.99
C MET A 131 -0.36 12.98 -10.95
N HIS A 132 -0.35 12.53 -9.68
CA HIS A 132 -1.07 13.20 -8.60
C HIS A 132 -0.48 14.58 -8.25
N HIS A 133 0.82 14.77 -8.41
CA HIS A 133 1.49 16.05 -8.20
C HIS A 133 1.41 16.98 -9.42
N ASP A 134 0.75 16.56 -10.51
CA ASP A 134 0.57 17.42 -11.67
C ASP A 134 -0.39 18.57 -11.35
N THR A 135 0.15 19.78 -11.39
CA THR A 135 -0.60 21.03 -11.17
C THR A 135 -0.68 21.87 -12.45
N SER A 136 -0.21 21.33 -13.58
CA SER A 136 -0.36 21.97 -14.87
C SER A 136 -1.83 22.04 -15.28
N SER A 137 -2.23 23.14 -15.94
CA SER A 137 -3.61 23.32 -16.38
C SER A 137 -4.04 22.33 -17.46
N ASP A 138 -3.07 21.75 -18.18
CA ASP A 138 -3.27 20.82 -19.28
C ASP A 138 -2.98 19.35 -18.91
N LEU A 139 -2.58 19.08 -17.67
CA LEU A 139 -2.20 17.75 -17.18
C LEU A 139 -1.07 17.10 -18.01
N ASN A 140 -0.08 17.90 -18.44
CA ASN A 140 1.00 17.41 -19.30
C ASN A 140 1.86 16.30 -18.68
N VAL A 141 1.97 16.23 -17.34
CA VAL A 141 2.71 15.15 -16.67
C VAL A 141 1.89 13.88 -16.71
N VAL A 142 0.57 13.98 -16.51
CA VAL A 142 -0.36 12.86 -16.68
C VAL A 142 -0.29 12.32 -18.11
N GLU A 143 -0.42 13.20 -19.11
CA GLU A 143 -0.33 12.80 -20.51
C GLU A 143 0.99 12.08 -20.78
N LYS A 144 2.13 12.70 -20.44
CA LYS A 144 3.45 12.11 -20.65
C LYS A 144 3.59 10.75 -19.98
N LYS A 145 3.14 10.60 -18.74
CA LYS A 145 3.20 9.33 -18.02
C LYS A 145 2.38 8.24 -18.68
N LEU A 146 1.15 8.55 -19.11
CA LEU A 146 0.31 7.58 -19.78
C LEU A 146 0.88 7.19 -21.14
N ARG A 147 1.41 8.14 -21.92
CA ARG A 147 2.09 7.84 -23.20
C ARG A 147 3.31 6.95 -23.01
N ASP A 148 4.18 7.30 -22.07
CA ASP A 148 5.42 6.57 -21.81
C ASP A 148 5.14 5.12 -21.32
N ILE A 149 4.10 4.93 -20.50
CA ILE A 149 3.80 3.65 -19.86
C ILE A 149 2.91 2.78 -20.75
N LEU A 150 1.86 3.35 -21.35
CA LEU A 150 0.83 2.62 -22.08
C LEU A 150 1.06 2.59 -23.60
N GLU A 151 1.97 3.42 -24.13
CA GLU A 151 2.26 3.57 -25.56
C GLU A 151 1.02 3.98 -26.39
N ILE A 152 0.31 4.99 -25.89
CA ILE A 152 -0.88 5.61 -26.50
C ILE A 152 -0.61 7.02 -27.04
#